data_AF-A0A9E5KUC1-F1
#
_entry.id   AF-A0A9E5KUC1-F1
#
_cell.length_a   1.000
_cell.length_b   1.000
_cell.length_c   1.000
_cell.angle_alpha   90.00
_cell.angle_beta   90.00
_cell.angle_gamma   90.00
#
_symmetry.space_group_name_H-M   'P 1'
#
loop_
_entity.id
_entity.type
_entity.pdbx_description
1 polymer ?
#
loop_
_entity_poly.entity_id
_entity_poly.type
_entity_poly.pdbx_seq_one_letter_code
_entity_poly.pdbx_strand_id
1 'polypeptide(L)' 'MRCRREEMLLINYEAPDGVKRHNKLFNGGTGEGEVMLYKKEHGEKTLIDHIAVHTVGCEYGEYAQNL' A
#
# COMPACT_ATOMS: atom_id res chain seq x y z
N MET A 1 3.16 -7.42 3.45
CA MET A 1 2.30 -7.06 2.32
C MET A 1 3.16 -6.93 1.08
N ARG A 2 2.71 -7.44 -0.07
CA ARG A 2 3.40 -7.39 -1.34
C ARG A 2 2.45 -6.89 -2.42
N CYS A 3 2.94 -6.01 -3.28
CA CYS A 3 2.29 -5.59 -4.51
C CYS A 3 3.25 -5.83 -5.67
N ARG A 4 2.82 -6.52 -6.73
CA ARG A 4 3.67 -6.78 -7.89
C ARG A 4 3.61 -5.60 -8.84
N ARG A 5 4.75 -4.95 -9.08
CA ARG A 5 4.81 -3.75 -9.93
C ARG A 5 4.32 -4.01 -11.36
N GLU A 6 4.55 -5.21 -11.90
CA GLU A 6 4.07 -5.62 -13.23
C GLU A 6 2.54 -5.66 -13.36
N GLU A 7 1.81 -5.75 -12.25
CA GLU A 7 0.34 -5.74 -12.19
C GLU A 7 -0.23 -4.36 -11.88
N MET A 8 0.64 -3.36 -11.67
CA MET A 8 0.23 -1.99 -11.36
C MET A 8 0.11 -1.14 -12.62
N LEU A 9 -0.85 -0.23 -12.62
CA LEU A 9 -1.07 0.76 -13.67
C LEU A 9 -0.24 2.02 -13.40
N LEU A 10 0.43 2.54 -14.42
CA LEU A 10 1.04 3.86 -14.37
C LEU A 10 -0.03 4.91 -14.67
N ILE A 11 -0.47 5.63 -13.64
CA ILE A 11 -1.56 6.61 -13.70
C ILE A 11 -0.99 8.02 -13.81
N ASN A 12 -1.57 8.82 -14.71
CA ASN A 12 -1.33 10.25 -14.80
C ASN A 12 -2.42 10.99 -14.01
N TYR A 13 -2.16 11.28 -12.74
CA TYR A 13 -3.15 11.85 -11.82
C TYR A 13 -2.83 13.31 -11.47
N GLU A 14 -3.83 14.17 -11.63
CA GLU A 14 -3.87 15.55 -11.13
C GLU A 14 -4.91 15.61 -10.01
N ALA A 15 -4.52 16.17 -8.86
CA ALA A 15 -5.42 16.26 -7.72
C ALA A 15 -6.51 17.32 -7.95
N PRO A 16 -7.60 17.33 -7.15
CA PRO A 16 -8.72 18.27 -7.33
C PRO A 16 -8.33 19.76 -7.25
N ASP A 17 -7.17 20.08 -6.68
CA ASP A 17 -6.60 21.43 -6.62
C ASP A 17 -5.81 21.81 -7.89
N GLY A 18 -5.82 20.97 -8.92
CA GLY A 18 -5.08 21.16 -10.17
C GLY A 18 -3.60 20.79 -10.07
N VAL A 19 -3.12 20.30 -8.92
CA VAL A 19 -1.70 20.02 -8.71
C VAL A 19 -1.38 18.56 -9.00
N LYS A 20 -0.54 18.35 -10.02
CA LYS A 20 0.10 17.06 -10.25
C LYS A 20 1.30 16.87 -9.32
N ARG A 21 1.10 16.10 -8.25
CA ARG A 21 2.12 15.85 -7.21
C ARG A 21 3.15 14.80 -7.61
N HIS A 22 2.78 13.82 -8.42
CA HIS A 22 3.62 12.69 -8.79
C HIS A 22 3.89 12.67 -10.29
N ASN A 23 5.16 12.53 -10.68
CA ASN A 23 5.54 12.36 -12.09
C ASN A 23 5.44 10.91 -12.55
N LYS A 24 5.52 9.97 -11.60
CA LYS A 24 5.23 8.56 -11.81
C LYS A 24 4.40 8.07 -10.63
N LEU A 25 3.18 7.64 -10.89
CA LEU A 25 2.30 7.09 -9.88
C LEU A 25 1.83 5.71 -10.33
N PHE A 26 2.27 4.68 -9.64
CA PHE A 26 1.80 3.32 -9.83
C PHE A 26 0.62 3.07 -8.88
N ASN A 27 -0.52 2.65 -9.43
CA ASN A 27 -1.70 2.21 -8.67
C ASN A 27 -2.01 0.74 -9.01
N GLY A 28 -2.36 -0.05 -8.02
CA GLY A 28 -2.77 -1.44 -8.21
C GLY A 28 -3.78 -1.87 -7.15
N GLY A 29 -4.48 -2.98 -7.43
CA GLY A 29 -5.47 -3.57 -6.53
C GLY A 29 -5.24 -5.06 -6.29
N THR A 30 -4.04 -5.57 -6.56
CA THR A 30 -3.68 -6.99 -6.44
C THR A 30 -2.77 -7.25 -5.23
N GLY A 31 -2.77 -6.35 -4.24
CA GLY A 31 -1.94 -6.50 -3.06
C GLY A 31 -2.36 -7.71 -2.22
N GLU A 32 -1.36 -8.44 -1.73
CA GLU A 32 -1.53 -9.63 -0.88
C GLU A 32 -0.69 -9.52 0.39
N GLY A 33 -1.16 -10.13 1.47
CA GLY A 33 -0.38 -10.16 2.70
C GLY A 33 -1.09 -10.85 3.85
N GLU A 34 -0.49 -10.69 5.02
CA GLU A 34 -0.96 -11.29 6.25
C GLU A 34 -0.90 -10.27 7.38
N VAL A 35 -1.90 -10.30 8.25
CA VAL A 35 -1.96 -9.53 9.50
C VAL A 35 -2.01 -10.52 10.65
N MET A 36 -1.01 -10.49 11.52
CA MET A 36 -0.97 -11.29 12.73
C MET A 36 -1.26 -10.39 13.94
N LEU A 37 -2.32 -10.71 14.67
CA LEU A 37 -2.72 -9.99 15.87
C LEU A 37 -2.20 -10.72 17.10
N TYR A 38 -1.48 -10.01 17.95
CA TYR A 38 -0.95 -10.55 19.20
C TYR A 38 -1.55 -9.82 20.39
N LYS A 39 -1.99 -10.58 21.38
CA LYS A 39 -2.30 -10.05 22.71
C LYS A 39 -1.01 -10.02 23.53
N LYS A 40 -0.72 -8.88 24.16
CA LYS A 40 0.42 -8.75 25.08
C LYS A 40 -0.06 -8.79 26.53
N GLU A 41 0.38 -9.79 27.29
CA GLU A 41 0.07 -9.94 28.71
C GLU A 41 1.32 -10.35 29.49
N HIS A 42 1.58 -9.70 30.62
CA HIS A 42 2.74 -9.97 31.48
C HIS A 42 4.10 -9.99 30.75
N GLY A 43 4.23 -9.26 29.65
CA GLY A 43 5.45 -9.21 28.84
C GLY A 43 5.49 -10.24 27.70
N GLU A 44 4.63 -11.25 27.71
CA GLU A 44 4.52 -12.26 26.67
C GLU A 44 3.56 -11.82 25.57
N LYS A 45 3.80 -12.29 24.34
CA LYS A 45 2.93 -12.08 23.18
C LYS A 45 2.31 -13.41 22.77
N THR A 46 0.98 -13.51 22.84
CA THR A 46 0.24 -14.67 22.34
C THR A 46 -0.45 -14.28 21.03
N LEU A 47 -0.24 -15.06 19.96
CA LEU A 47 -0.97 -14.88 18.71
C LEU A 47 -2.45 -15.18 18.97
N ILE A 48 -3.32 -14.23 18.64
CA ILE A 48 -4.77 -14.36 18.82
C ILE A 48 -5.54 -14.38 17.50
N ASP A 49 -4.92 -13.91 16.42
CA ASP A 49 -5.52 -13.98 15.08
C ASP A 49 -4.46 -13.92 13.98
N HIS A 50 -4.77 -14.53 12.84
CA HIS A 50 -3.95 -14.50 11.63
C HIS A 50 -4.86 -14.38 10.42
N ILE A 51 -4.81 -13.20 9.80
CA ILE A 51 -5.73 -12.80 8.73
C ILE A 51 -4.95 -12.71 7.43
N ALA A 52 -5.36 -13.48 6.43
CA ALA A 52 -4.91 -13.31 5.05
C ALA A 52 -5.69 -12.17 4.38
N VAL A 53 -4.99 -11.29 3.67
CA VAL A 53 -5.59 -10.19 2.91
C VAL A 53 -5.23 -10.31 1.44
N HIS A 54 -6.24 -10.10 0.59
CA HIS A 54 -6.14 -10.10 -0.86
C HIS A 54 -6.81 -8.84 -1.42
N THR A 55 -6.55 -8.55 -2.69
CA THR A 55 -7.11 -7.40 -3.42
C THR A 55 -6.88 -6.06 -2.72
N VAL A 56 -5.73 -5.92 -2.05
CA VAL A 56 -5.38 -4.70 -1.31
C VAL A 56 -4.95 -3.62 -2.29
N GLY A 57 -5.40 -2.38 -2.04
CA GLY A 57 -4.96 -1.20 -2.78
C GLY A 57 -3.48 -0.91 -2.54
N CYS A 58 -2.77 -0.62 -3.63
CA CYS A 58 -1.34 -0.34 -3.64
C CYS A 58 -1.09 0.97 -4.38
N GLU A 59 -0.43 1.92 -3.74
CA GLU A 59 -0.04 3.20 -4.34
C GLU A 59 1.45 3.43 -4.12
N TYR A 60 2.17 3.72 -5.19
CA TYR A 60 3.58 4.09 -5.14
C TYR A 60 3.86 5.24 -6.09
N GLY A 61 4.22 6.40 -5.52
CA GLY A 61 4.46 7.62 -6.27
C GLY A 61 5.87 8.19 -6.06
N GLU A 62 6.50 8.64 -7.15
CA GLU A 62 7.66 9.53 -7.09
C GLU A 62 7.14 10.97 -7.14
N TYR A 63 7.34 11.75 -6.07
CA TYR A 63 7.02 13.17 -6.08
C TYR A 63 7.81 13.89 -7.17
N ALA A 64 7.16 14.83 -7.85
CA ALA A 64 7.87 15.78 -8.70
C ALA A 64 8.85 16.55 -7.81
N GLN A 65 10.15 16.34 -7.99
CA GLN A 65 11.15 17.17 -7.31
C GLN A 65 10.97 18.61 -7.82
N ASN A 66 10.96 19.55 -6.87
CA ASN A 66 10.78 20.99 -7.06
C ASN A 66 11.24 21.47 -8.45
N LEU A 67 10.29 21.91 -9.26
CA LEU A 67 10.52 22.85 -10.36
C LEU A 67 10.63 24.26 -9.78
#